data_AF-A0A1W6MZI2-F1
#
_entry.id   AF-A0A1W6MZI2-F1
#
_cell.length_a   1.000
_cell.length_b   1.000
_cell.length_c   1.000
_cell.angle_alpha   90.00
_cell.angle_beta   90.00
_cell.angle_gamma   90.00
#
_symmetry.space_group_name_H-M   'P 1'
#
loop_
_entity.id
_entity.type
_entity.pdbx_description
1 polymer ?
#
loop_
_entity_poly.entity_id
_entity_poly.type
_entity_poly.pdbx_seq_one_letter_code
_entity_poly.pdbx_strand_id
1 'polypeptide(L)'
;MTARIVSPRPADIIEAAEHVRSVLAGASLAAFEQDWQKRWLVERGIEMISEASRHLPDDVKDRRSEIPWRKVAGIGNVIRHDYERVAPDVLWKLARDDLPLLEKVCREELAKALAREGMTRN
;
A
#
# COMPACT_ATOMS: atom_id res chain seq x y z
N MET A 1 -12.78 -1.71 -25.68
CA MET A 1 -11.51 -1.76 -24.92
C MET A 1 -11.55 -0.61 -23.93
N THR A 2 -12.11 -0.87 -22.75
CA THR A 2 -12.37 0.16 -21.73
C THR A 2 -11.03 0.72 -21.27
N ALA A 3 -10.81 2.02 -21.50
CA ALA A 3 -9.67 2.72 -20.96
C ALA A 3 -9.65 2.47 -19.45
N ARG A 4 -8.71 1.66 -18.99
CA ARG A 4 -8.32 1.64 -17.59
C ARG A 4 -7.85 3.06 -17.37
N ILE A 5 -8.70 3.89 -16.76
CA ILE A 5 -8.29 5.19 -16.22
C ILE A 5 -7.07 4.84 -15.39
N VAL A 6 -5.88 5.22 -15.86
CA VAL A 6 -4.63 4.88 -15.16
C VAL A 6 -4.69 5.71 -13.89
N SER A 7 -5.22 5.10 -12.83
CA SER A 7 -5.30 5.69 -11.51
C SER A 7 -3.90 6.16 -11.13
N PRO A 8 -3.74 7.37 -10.58
CA PRO A 8 -2.44 7.84 -10.13
C PRO A 8 -1.88 6.84 -9.11
N ARG A 9 -0.59 6.50 -9.19
CA ARG A 9 0.04 5.48 -8.32
C ARG A 9 -0.23 5.66 -6.81
N PRO A 10 -0.32 6.90 -6.26
CA PRO A 10 -0.77 7.09 -4.89
C PRO A 10 -2.19 6.58 -4.60
N ALA A 11 -3.13 6.69 -5.54
CA ALA A 11 -4.49 6.19 -5.37
C ALA A 11 -4.54 4.65 -5.34
N ASP A 12 -3.72 3.96 -6.15
CA ASP A 12 -3.59 2.49 -6.08
C ASP A 12 -3.11 2.03 -4.69
N ILE A 13 -2.15 2.76 -4.11
CA ILE A 13 -1.63 2.48 -2.74
C ILE A 13 -2.72 2.71 -1.70
N ILE A 14 -3.47 3.82 -1.82
CA ILE A 14 -4.56 4.16 -0.89
C ILE A 14 -5.65 3.10 -0.90
N GLU A 15 -6.14 2.72 -2.08
CA GLU A 15 -7.21 1.73 -2.22
C GLU A 15 -6.81 0.37 -1.61
N ALA A 16 -5.60 -0.09 -1.92
CA ALA A 16 -5.08 -1.32 -1.35
C ALA A 16 -4.94 -1.24 0.19
N ALA A 17 -4.44 -0.11 0.71
CA ALA A 17 -4.33 0.11 2.14
C ALA A 17 -5.69 0.15 2.84
N GLU A 18 -6.70 0.76 2.23
CA GLU A 18 -8.07 0.79 2.75
C GLU A 18 -8.70 -0.60 2.82
N HIS A 19 -8.55 -1.43 1.78
CA HIS A 19 -9.05 -2.80 1.78
C HIS A 19 -8.39 -3.65 2.87
N VAL A 20 -7.06 -3.53 3.02
CA VAL A 20 -6.32 -4.20 4.10
C VAL A 20 -6.80 -3.74 5.48
N ARG A 21 -6.92 -2.43 5.69
CA ARG A 21 -7.39 -1.87 6.95
C ARG A 21 -8.82 -2.31 7.27
N SER A 22 -9.70 -2.35 6.26
CA SER A 22 -11.10 -2.76 6.39
C SER A 22 -11.21 -4.22 6.82
N VAL A 23 -10.49 -5.14 6.18
CA VAL A 23 -10.58 -6.57 6.52
C VAL A 23 -10.01 -6.90 7.90
N LEU A 24 -9.04 -6.10 8.36
CA LEU A 24 -8.44 -6.25 9.69
C LEU A 24 -9.23 -5.53 10.79
N ALA A 25 -10.19 -4.67 10.43
CA ALA A 25 -10.96 -3.91 11.41
C ALA A 25 -11.71 -4.85 12.38
N GLY A 26 -11.53 -4.62 13.67
CA GLY A 26 -12.13 -5.46 14.73
C GLY A 26 -11.56 -6.89 14.86
N ALA A 27 -10.64 -7.31 13.98
CA ALA A 27 -9.98 -8.60 14.13
C ALA A 27 -8.95 -8.56 15.27
N SER A 28 -8.68 -9.73 15.88
CA SER A 28 -7.51 -9.98 16.71
C SER A 28 -6.43 -10.70 15.91
N LEU A 29 -5.17 -10.67 16.38
CA LEU A 29 -4.08 -11.43 15.76
C LEU A 29 -4.40 -12.92 15.67
N ALA A 30 -4.89 -13.53 16.76
CA ALA A 30 -5.26 -14.95 16.78
C ALA A 30 -6.36 -15.29 15.76
N ALA A 31 -7.35 -14.40 15.58
CA ALA A 31 -8.39 -14.58 14.56
C ALA A 31 -7.84 -14.43 13.13
N PHE A 32 -6.86 -13.54 12.93
CA PHE A 32 -6.18 -13.36 11.65
C PHE A 32 -5.31 -14.57 11.27
N GLU A 33 -4.55 -15.10 12.23
CA GLU A 33 -3.70 -16.29 12.04
C GLU A 33 -4.49 -17.50 11.53
N GLN A 34 -5.73 -17.65 12.00
CA GLN A 34 -6.61 -18.77 11.64
C GLN A 34 -7.42 -18.52 10.37
N ASP A 35 -7.42 -17.29 9.83
CA ASP A 35 -8.23 -16.89 8.68
C ASP A 35 -7.35 -16.77 7.42
N TRP A 36 -7.34 -17.83 6.61
CA TRP A 36 -6.56 -17.85 5.36
C TRP A 36 -7.04 -16.82 4.33
N GLN A 37 -8.32 -16.46 4.33
CA GLN A 37 -8.88 -15.48 3.40
C GLN A 37 -8.36 -14.07 3.72
N LYS A 38 -8.36 -13.71 5.01
CA LYS A 38 -7.76 -12.43 5.45
C LYS A 38 -6.28 -12.38 5.14
N ARG A 39 -5.53 -13.45 5.39
CA ARG A 39 -4.10 -13.51 5.09
C ARG A 39 -3.81 -13.26 3.61
N TRP A 40 -4.51 -13.96 2.72
CA TRP A 40 -4.35 -13.78 1.27
C TRP A 40 -4.74 -12.37 0.81
N LEU A 41 -5.79 -11.78 1.37
CA LEU A 41 -6.17 -10.41 1.05
C LEU A 41 -5.08 -9.42 1.48
N VAL A 42 -4.53 -9.59 2.69
CA VAL A 42 -3.44 -8.75 3.20
C VAL A 42 -2.18 -8.88 2.35
N GLU A 43 -1.76 -10.11 2.04
CA GLU A 43 -0.64 -10.39 1.13
C GLU A 43 -0.83 -9.70 -0.21
N ARG A 44 -2.01 -9.86 -0.83
CA ARG A 44 -2.33 -9.24 -2.11
C ARG A 44 -2.32 -7.71 -2.04
N GLY A 45 -2.85 -7.14 -0.97
CA GLY A 45 -2.82 -5.70 -0.75
C GLY A 45 -1.39 -5.17 -0.69
N ILE A 46 -0.52 -5.84 0.07
CA ILE A 46 0.90 -5.46 0.19
C ILE A 46 1.63 -5.60 -1.15
N GLU A 47 1.35 -6.63 -1.94
CA GLU A 47 1.91 -6.75 -3.29
C GLU A 47 1.52 -5.59 -4.21
N MET A 48 0.24 -5.19 -4.19
CA MET A 48 -0.25 -4.06 -4.98
C MET A 48 0.42 -2.75 -4.56
N ILE A 49 0.55 -2.52 -3.24
CA ILE A 49 1.25 -1.37 -2.67
C ILE A 49 2.72 -1.37 -3.10
N SER A 50 3.37 -2.53 -3.01
CA SER A 50 4.77 -2.68 -3.39
C SER A 50 5.00 -2.34 -4.86
N GLU A 51 4.14 -2.85 -5.75
CA GLU A 51 4.21 -2.56 -7.18
C GLU A 51 3.94 -1.08 -7.48
N ALA A 52 2.86 -0.51 -6.94
CA ALA A 52 2.53 0.89 -7.15
C ALA A 52 3.64 1.83 -6.65
N SER A 53 4.29 1.50 -5.53
CA SER A 53 5.39 2.29 -4.95
C SER A 53 6.62 2.41 -5.86
N ARG A 54 6.89 1.38 -6.69
CA ARG A 54 8.02 1.38 -7.65
C ARG A 54 7.84 2.48 -8.70
N HIS A 55 6.60 2.68 -9.11
CA HIS A 55 6.21 3.62 -10.18
C HIS A 55 5.92 5.04 -9.67
N LEU A 56 6.12 5.31 -8.37
CA LEU A 56 6.06 6.68 -7.88
C LEU A 56 7.21 7.50 -8.48
N PRO A 57 6.94 8.74 -8.94
CA PRO A 57 7.98 9.69 -9.33
C PRO A 57 9.04 9.90 -8.24
N ASP A 58 10.30 10.09 -8.63
CA ASP A 58 11.41 10.21 -7.68
C ASP A 58 11.32 11.47 -6.82
N ASP A 59 10.78 12.56 -7.35
CA ASP A 59 10.49 13.77 -6.57
C ASP A 59 9.51 13.49 -5.42
N VAL A 60 8.63 12.49 -5.55
CA VAL A 60 7.71 12.03 -4.47
C VAL A 60 8.49 11.28 -3.42
N LYS A 61 9.37 10.38 -3.86
CA LYS A 61 10.16 9.55 -2.96
C LYS A 61 11.13 10.42 -2.14
N ASP A 62 11.77 11.37 -2.79
CA ASP A 62 12.75 12.27 -2.19
C ASP A 62 12.13 13.21 -1.14
N ARG A 63 10.96 13.80 -1.44
CA ARG A 63 10.27 14.68 -0.49
C ARG A 63 9.60 13.94 0.66
N ARG A 64 9.48 12.62 0.58
CA ARG A 64 8.88 11.73 1.59
C ARG A 64 9.89 10.73 2.12
N SER A 65 11.07 11.24 2.53
CA SER A 65 12.17 10.43 3.04
C SER A 65 11.85 9.69 4.35
N GLU A 66 10.77 10.07 5.05
CA GLU A 66 10.24 9.35 6.20
C GLU A 66 9.72 7.95 5.84
N ILE A 67 9.36 7.72 4.58
CA ILE A 67 8.94 6.41 4.09
C ILE A 67 10.15 5.65 3.54
N PRO A 68 10.41 4.41 3.99
CA PRO A 68 11.51 3.61 3.48
C PRO A 68 11.15 3.00 2.12
N TRP A 69 11.06 3.81 1.06
CA TRP A 69 10.57 3.40 -0.27
C TRP A 69 11.24 2.15 -0.85
N ARG A 70 12.55 1.97 -0.61
CA ARG A 70 13.26 0.76 -1.05
C ARG A 70 12.71 -0.51 -0.38
N LYS A 71 12.32 -0.43 0.89
CA LYS A 71 11.70 -1.56 1.62
C LYS A 71 10.27 -1.80 1.13
N VAL A 72 9.49 -0.74 0.93
CA VAL A 72 8.13 -0.83 0.38
C VAL A 72 8.13 -1.45 -1.02
N ALA A 73 9.06 -1.05 -1.89
CA ALA A 73 9.24 -1.65 -3.21
C ALA A 73 9.77 -3.10 -3.15
N GLY A 74 10.45 -3.49 -2.06
CA GLY A 74 11.03 -4.81 -1.88
C GLY A 74 10.07 -5.86 -1.33
N ILE A 75 9.14 -5.48 -0.45
CA ILE A 75 8.31 -6.44 0.30
C ILE A 75 7.45 -7.33 -0.61
N GLY A 76 6.97 -6.82 -1.74
CA GLY A 76 6.19 -7.62 -2.69
C GLY A 76 6.98 -8.76 -3.34
N ASN A 77 8.32 -8.66 -3.40
CA ASN A 77 9.14 -9.79 -3.86
C ASN A 77 9.24 -10.88 -2.79
N VAL A 78 9.35 -10.50 -1.51
CA VAL A 78 9.35 -11.45 -0.39
C VAL A 78 8.02 -12.19 -0.35
N ILE A 79 6.90 -11.49 -0.49
CA ILE A 79 5.58 -12.15 -0.54
C ILE A 79 5.50 -13.06 -1.76
N ARG A 80 5.88 -12.62 -2.96
CA ARG A 80 5.75 -13.47 -4.16
C ARG A 80 6.61 -14.74 -4.15
N HIS A 81 7.82 -14.66 -3.61
CA HIS A 81 8.81 -15.74 -3.71
C HIS A 81 8.99 -16.55 -2.43
N ASP A 82 8.73 -15.94 -1.28
CA ASP A 82 8.95 -16.52 0.05
C ASP A 82 7.69 -16.45 0.94
N TYR A 83 6.47 -16.37 0.37
CA TYR A 83 5.21 -16.27 1.16
C TYR A 83 5.11 -17.36 2.22
N GLU A 84 5.57 -18.58 1.93
CA GLU A 84 5.56 -19.71 2.87
C GLU A 84 6.36 -19.45 4.16
N ARG A 85 7.29 -18.49 4.11
CA ARG A 85 8.17 -18.10 5.23
C ARG A 85 7.69 -16.85 5.94
N VAL A 86 6.69 -16.15 5.41
CA VAL A 86 6.18 -14.94 6.03
C VAL A 86 5.24 -15.32 7.16
N ALA A 87 5.69 -15.11 8.39
CA ALA A 87 4.89 -15.39 9.56
C ALA A 87 3.67 -14.43 9.64
N PRO A 88 2.46 -14.91 9.98
CA PRO A 88 1.25 -14.07 9.99
C PRO A 88 1.35 -12.86 10.93
N ASP A 89 2.05 -12.97 12.05
CA ASP A 89 2.30 -11.86 12.98
C ASP A 89 3.11 -10.73 12.34
N VAL A 90 4.03 -11.05 11.43
CA VAL A 90 4.77 -10.06 10.64
C VAL A 90 3.86 -9.32 9.67
N LEU A 91 2.98 -10.03 8.95
CA LEU A 91 1.99 -9.41 8.07
C LEU A 91 1.01 -8.52 8.85
N TRP A 92 0.55 -9.01 9.99
CA TRP A 92 -0.33 -8.28 10.89
C TRP A 92 0.31 -6.97 11.35
N LYS A 93 1.56 -7.04 11.81
CA LYS A 93 2.31 -5.87 12.27
C LYS A 93 2.52 -4.87 11.14
N LEU A 94 2.97 -5.32 9.98
CA LEU A 94 3.16 -4.45 8.81
C LEU A 94 1.86 -3.74 8.44
N ALA A 95 0.75 -4.47 8.40
CA ALA A 95 -0.55 -3.93 8.02
C ALA A 95 -1.13 -2.95 9.07
N ARG A 96 -0.85 -3.15 10.35
CA ARG A 96 -1.38 -2.31 11.45
C ARG A 96 -0.50 -1.11 11.79
N ASP A 97 0.82 -1.27 11.73
CA ASP A 97 1.77 -0.29 12.26
C ASP A 97 2.35 0.59 11.14
N ASP A 98 2.73 0.00 10.00
CA ASP A 98 3.44 0.72 8.94
C ASP A 98 2.49 1.28 7.87
N LEU A 99 1.45 0.51 7.53
CA LEU A 99 0.51 0.86 6.46
C LEU A 99 -0.24 2.19 6.67
N PRO A 100 -0.69 2.57 7.88
CA PRO A 100 -1.37 3.84 8.10
C PRO A 100 -0.54 5.07 7.74
N LEU A 101 0.77 5.04 8.04
CA LEU A 101 1.66 6.16 7.70
C LEU A 101 1.82 6.28 6.18
N LEU A 102 2.01 5.15 5.49
CA LEU A 102 2.11 5.12 4.03
C LEU A 102 0.83 5.64 3.36
N GLU A 103 -0.34 5.17 3.81
CA GLU A 103 -1.64 5.62 3.31
C GLU A 103 -1.79 7.15 3.47
N LYS A 104 -1.47 7.68 4.65
CA LYS A 104 -1.53 9.12 4.94
C LYS A 104 -0.65 9.92 3.96
N VAL A 105 0.62 9.52 3.79
CA VAL A 105 1.54 10.20 2.89
C VAL A 105 1.03 10.18 1.44
N CYS A 106 0.54 9.03 0.98
CA CYS A 106 -0.02 8.93 -0.38
C CYS A 106 -1.25 9.83 -0.58
N ARG A 107 -2.11 9.99 0.44
CA ARG A 107 -3.26 10.91 0.38
C ARG A 107 -2.82 12.36 0.25
N GLU A 108 -1.84 12.78 1.05
CA GLU A 108 -1.29 14.13 0.97
C GLU A 108 -0.68 14.42 -0.41
N GLU A 109 0.00 13.44 -1.00
CA GLU A 109 0.60 13.57 -2.33
C GLU A 109 -0.41 13.58 -3.46
N LEU A 110 -1.46 12.78 -3.36
CA LEU A 110 -2.59 12.81 -4.30
C LEU A 110 -3.29 14.17 -4.27
N ALA A 111 -3.57 14.71 -3.07
CA ALA A 111 -4.20 16.01 -2.90
C ALA A 111 -3.36 17.14 -3.52
N LYS A 112 -2.04 17.13 -3.31
CA LYS A 112 -1.12 18.09 -3.92
C LYS A 112 -1.11 18.01 -5.45
N ALA A 113 -1.11 16.80 -6.01
CA ALA A 113 -1.14 16.60 -7.46
C ALA A 113 -2.42 17.17 -8.08
N LEU A 114 -3.58 16.85 -7.50
CA LEU A 114 -4.87 17.36 -7.96
C LEU A 114 -4.97 18.89 -7.86
N ALA A 115 -4.44 19.50 -6.79
CA ALA A 115 -4.42 20.95 -6.64
C ALA A 115 -3.54 21.64 -7.70
N ARG A 116 -2.40 21.04 -8.08
CA ARG A 116 -1.53 21.56 -9.15
C ARG A 116 -2.23 21.47 -10.51
N GLU A 117 -2.87 20.35 -10.81
CA GLU A 117 -3.61 20.17 -12.07
C GLU A 117 -4.75 21.19 -12.22
N GLY A 118 -5.48 21.48 -11.14
CA GLY A 118 -6.53 22.51 -11.11
C GLY A 118 -5.99 23.93 -11.36
N MET A 119 -4.77 24.23 -10.91
CA MET A 119 -4.12 25.53 -11.14
C MET A 119 -3.62 25.69 -12.59
N THR A 120 -3.21 24.62 -13.25
CA THR A 120 -2.75 24.64 -14.65
C THR A 120 -3.87 24.67 -15.70
N ARG A 121 -5.11 24.37 -15.31
CA ARG A 121 -6.27 24.35 -16.23
C ARG A 121 -7.08 25.65 -16.22
N ASN A 122 -6.66 26.65 -15.44
CA ASN A 122 -7.29 27.96 -15.32
C ASN A 122 -6.32 29.03 -15.85
#